data_AF-A0A937H476-F1
#
_entry.id   AF-A0A937H476-F1
#
_cell.length_a   1.000
_cell.length_b   1.000
_cell.length_c   1.000
_cell.angle_alpha   90.00
_cell.angle_beta   90.00
_cell.angle_gamma   90.00
#
_symmetry.space_group_name_H-M   'P 1'
#
loop_
_entity.id
_entity.type
_entity.pdbx_description
1 polymer ?
#
loop_
_entity_poly.entity_id
_entity_poly.type
_entity_poly.pdbx_seq_one_letter_code
_entity_poly.pdbx_strand_id
1 'polypeptide(L)' 'MQKIVFNHWQTGETLIVVGEIDPKLNNQASDRLVITRSDGSYEDIIKSTIVEQTPVTDAAG' A
#
# COMPACT_ATOMS: atom_id res chain seq x y z
N MET A 1 3.31 -10.54 -1.16
CA MET A 1 2.83 -9.17 -1.45
C MET A 1 1.72 -8.79 -0.48
N GLN A 2 1.31 -7.52 -0.47
CA GLN A 2 0.20 -6.97 0.31
C GLN A 2 -0.77 -6.28 -0.64
N LYS A 3 -2.07 -6.51 -0.45
CA LYS A 3 -3.13 -5.71 -1.06
C LYS A 3 -3.58 -4.67 -0.04
N ILE A 4 -3.52 -3.40 -0.42
CA ILE A 4 -4.00 -2.27 0.39
C ILE A 4 -5.20 -1.65 -0.30
N VAL A 5 -6.31 -1.53 0.41
CA VAL A 5 -7.48 -0.76 0.01
C VAL A 5 -7.52 0.49 0.87
N PHE A 6 -7.59 1.67 0.25
CA PHE A 6 -7.56 2.94 0.97
C PHE A 6 -8.41 3.99 0.25
N ASN A 7 -8.87 5.00 0.98
CA ASN A 7 -9.56 6.14 0.38
C ASN A 7 -8.57 7.25 0.05
N HIS A 8 -8.63 7.80 -1.16
CA HIS A 8 -7.81 8.94 -1.56
C HIS A 8 -8.19 10.15 -0.71
N TRP A 9 -7.20 10.77 -0.06
CA TRP A 9 -7.43 11.78 0.98
C TRP A 9 -8.17 13.03 0.49
N GLN A 10 -8.02 13.38 -0.79
CA GLN A 10 -8.63 14.58 -1.37
C GLN A 10 -10.00 14.30 -2.01
N THR A 11 -10.14 13.16 -2.69
CA THR A 11 -11.35 12.86 -3.49
C THR A 11 -12.30 11.91 -2.78
N GLY A 12 -11.83 11.19 -1.75
CA GLY A 12 -12.60 10.15 -1.06
C GLY A 12 -12.75 8.85 -1.86
N GLU A 13 -12.20 8.77 -3.06
CA GLU A 13 -12.29 7.59 -3.93
C GLU A 13 -11.55 6.40 -3.32
N THR A 14 -12.15 5.22 -3.35
CA THR A 14 -11.51 3.99 -2.89
C THR A 14 -10.56 3.44 -3.95
N LEU A 15 -9.29 3.32 -3.60
CA LEU A 15 -8.21 2.82 -4.44
C LEU A 15 -7.69 1.49 -3.90
N ILE A 16 -7.13 0.69 -4.80
CA ILE A 16 -6.51 -0.59 -4.49
C ILE A 16 -5.09 -0.58 -5.04
N VAL A 17 -4.12 -0.91 -4.20
CA VAL A 17 -2.74 -1.20 -4.62
C VAL A 17 -2.32 -2.59 -4.16
N VAL A 18 -1.52 -3.26 -4.98
CA VAL A 18 -0.85 -4.50 -4.64
C VAL A 18 0.64 -4.31 -4.82
N GLY A 19 1.43 -4.71 -3.83
CA GLY A 19 2.88 -4.63 -3.91
C GLY A 19 3.57 -5.11 -2.64
N GLU A 20 4.82 -4.69 -2.45
CA GLU A 20 5.64 -5.04 -1.31
C GLU A 20 5.77 -3.88 -0.33
N ILE A 21 5.82 -4.20 0.96
CA ILE A 21 6.17 -3.25 2.02
C ILE A 21 7.65 -3.47 2.33
N ASP A 22 8.53 -2.65 1.76
CA ASP A 22 9.97 -2.70 2.08
C ASP A 22 10.21 -2.09 3.47
N PRO A 23 10.74 -2.85 4.46
CA PRO A 23 11.04 -2.32 5.79
C PRO A 23 12.07 -1.18 5.79
N LYS A 24 12.90 -1.05 4.75
CA LYS A 24 13.85 0.07 4.61
C LYS A 24 13.17 1.39 4.27
N LEU A 25 12.00 1.33 3.61
CA LEU A 25 11.21 2.51 3.24
C LEU A 25 10.11 2.81 4.28
N ASN A 26 9.79 1.84 5.14
CA ASN A 26 8.64 1.91 6.03
C ASN A 26 9.04 1.90 7.51
N ASN A 27 9.17 3.11 8.08
CA ASN A 27 9.29 3.28 9.52
C ASN A 27 7.90 3.15 10.19
N GLN A 28 7.80 2.36 11.26
CA GLN A 28 6.55 2.17 12.00
C GLN A 28 5.97 3.48 12.55
N ALA A 29 6.82 4.43 12.96
CA ALA A 29 6.39 5.71 13.52
C ALA A 29 5.89 6.73 12.48
N SER A 30 6.04 6.45 11.18
CA SER A 30 5.54 7.33 10.12
C SER A 30 4.02 7.21 9.97
N ASP A 31 3.34 8.30 9.61
CA ASP A 31 1.93 8.27 9.20
C ASP A 31 1.76 7.75 7.75
N ARG A 32 2.87 7.58 7.02
CA ARG A 32 2.89 7.09 5.65
C ARG A 32 3.24 5.60 5.58
N LEU A 33 2.65 4.93 4.61
CA LEU A 33 2.98 3.58 4.15
C LEU A 33 3.38 3.67 2.68
N VAL A 34 4.58 3.20 2.36
CA VAL A 34 5.09 3.12 0.99
C VAL A 34 4.96 1.69 0.47
N ILE A 35 4.27 1.52 -0.65
CA ILE A 35 4.16 0.24 -1.36
C ILE A 35 4.99 0.30 -2.63
N THR A 36 5.90 -0.67 -2.80
CA THR A 36 6.61 -0.88 -4.07
C THR A 36 5.78 -1.80 -4.95
N ARG A 37 5.33 -1.33 -6.10
CA ARG A 37 4.58 -2.13 -7.10
C ARG A 37 5.52 -3.04 -7.88
N SER A 38 4.95 -4.04 -8.56
CA SER A 38 5.70 -4.97 -9.41
C SER A 38 6.40 -4.30 -10.61
N ASP A 39 5.92 -3.14 -11.05
CA ASP A 39 6.54 -2.33 -12.10
C ASP A 39 7.69 -1.44 -11.58
N GLY A 40 8.03 -1.53 -10.30
CA GLY A 40 9.06 -0.74 -9.63
C GLY A 40 8.62 0.67 -9.25
N SER A 41 7.38 1.07 -9.53
CA SER A 41 6.82 2.34 -9.04
C SER A 41 6.46 2.26 -7.56
N TYR A 42 6.35 3.44 -6.93
CA TYR A 42 5.97 3.56 -5.53
C TYR A 42 4.58 4.16 -5.37
N GLU A 43 3.84 3.69 -4.38
CA GLU A 43 2.64 4.34 -3.87
C GLU A 43 2.88 4.85 -2.45
N ASP A 44 2.57 6.11 -2.18
CA ASP A 44 2.58 6.70 -0.83
C ASP A 44 1.14 6.83 -0.31
N ILE A 45 0.84 6.11 0.77
CA ILE A 45 -0.49 6.01 1.38
C ILE A 45 -0.46 6.59 2.78
N ILE A 46 -1.45 7.42 3.12
CA ILE A 46 -1.66 7.86 4.51
C ILE A 46 -2.31 6.71 5.27
N LYS A 47 -1.68 6.21 6.34
CA LYS A 47 -2.15 5.03 7.09
C LYS A 47 -3.58 5.17 7.61
N SER A 48 -3.99 6.38 7.98
CA SER A 48 -5.36 6.65 8.46
C SER A 48 -6.44 6.52 7.39
N THR A 49 -6.09 6.48 6.10
CA THR A 49 -7.06 6.26 5.02
C THR A 49 -7.16 4.80 4.58
N ILE A 50 -6.35 3.91 5.15
CA ILE A 50 -6.39 2.48 4.86
C ILE A 50 -7.68 1.87 5.45
N VAL A 51 -8.42 1.19 4.60
CA VAL A 51 -9.67 0.49 4.93
C VAL A 51 -9.42 -1.00 5.09
N GLU A 52 -8.54 -1.58 4.28
CA GLU A 52 -8.19 -3.00 4.32
C GLU A 52 -6.71 -3.19 3.99
N GLN A 53 -6.06 -4.11 4.70
CA GLN A 53 -4.72 -4.58 4.38
C GLN A 53 -4.70 -6.11 4.51
N THR A 54 -4.48 -6.79 3.39
CA THR A 54 -4.57 -8.25 3.32
C THR A 54 -3.33 -8.83 2.63
N PRO A 55 -2.65 -9.82 3.24
CA PRO A 55 -1.59 -10.55 2.58
C PRO A 55 -2.12 -11.22 1.31
N VAL A 56 -1.40 -11.06 0.20
CA VAL A 56 -1.68 -11.78 -1.05
C VAL A 56 -0.46 -12.59 -1.45
N THR A 57 -0.70 -13.84 -1.77
CA THR A 57 0.29 -14.69 -2.41
C THR A 57 0.50 -14.17 -3.82
N ASP A 58 1.76 -13.99 -4.21
CA ASP A 58 2.07 -13.83 -5.62
C ASP A 58 1.67 -15.15 -6.30
N ALA A 59 0.51 -15.17 -6.96
CA ALA A 59 0.15 -16.28 -7.82
C ALA A 59 0.96 -16.13 -9.10
N ALA A 60 2.27 -16.33 -8.99
CA ALA A 60 3.14 -16.59 -10.11
C ALA A 60 2.77 -17.98 -10.66
N GLY A 61 1.88 -17.98 -11.65
CA GLY A 61 1.77 -19.05 -12.64
C GLY A 61 2.75 -18.80 -13.77
#